data_AF-A0A2E7EF51-F1
#
_entry.id   AF-A0A2E7EF51-F1
#
_cell.length_a   1.000
_cell.length_b   1.000
_cell.length_c   1.000
_cell.angle_alpha   90.00
_cell.angle_beta   90.00
_cell.angle_gamma   90.00
#
_symmetry.space_group_name_H-M   'P 1'
#
loop_
_entity.id
_entity.type
_entity.pdbx_description
1 polymer ?
#
loop_
_entity_poly.entity_id
_entity_poly.type
_entity_poly.pdbx_seq_one_letter_code
_entity_poly.pdbx_strand_id
1 'polypeptide(L)'
;MKEELVQNIRDEHLRVKAVSAYEYALPIVGIEQWHKGFLQEANYGDWLIYTGPETKIPIITANTTTPYVVTYVDLAESPYYVEIPAGPIGGLVIDIYQTPQADLGVLGPDQGKGGKYLLVGPESEVPADHNADIVVKSKSNLVFVGTRIIRLERAEYEKSLDAHRIYKVGGDRTKQKFIAASKEPQWMGNQSHGLEYWKDLNHVLQNDPVVDRNRFILTQLRGIGIEKGQPFNPDARQKKILIEAANMGNAIAMVNTFSRECYKERH
;
A
#
# COMPACT_ATOMS: atom_id res chain seq x y z
N MET A 1 29.87 -34.42 -4.07
CA MET A 1 29.73 -33.55 -2.88
C MET A 1 28.92 -34.30 -1.83
N LYS A 2 29.25 -34.19 -0.53
CA LYS A 2 28.40 -34.76 0.53
C LYS A 2 27.02 -34.08 0.50
N GLU A 3 25.95 -34.85 0.64
CA GLU A 3 24.56 -34.36 0.55
C GLU A 3 24.27 -33.24 1.55
N GLU A 4 24.81 -33.35 2.76
CA GLU A 4 24.76 -32.32 3.81
C GLU A 4 25.37 -30.99 3.36
N LEU A 5 26.52 -31.01 2.69
CA LEU A 5 27.16 -29.79 2.18
C LEU A 5 26.30 -29.10 1.12
N VAL A 6 25.68 -29.88 0.24
CA VAL A 6 24.76 -29.35 -0.79
C VAL A 6 23.55 -28.69 -0.13
N GLN A 7 22.99 -29.31 0.92
CA GLN A 7 21.86 -28.75 1.63
C GLN A 7 22.21 -27.45 2.35
N ASN A 8 23.37 -27.39 3.03
CA ASN A 8 23.83 -26.18 3.72
C ASN A 8 24.00 -25.00 2.75
N ILE A 9 24.56 -25.25 1.55
CA ILE A 9 24.71 -24.22 0.51
C ILE A 9 23.34 -23.75 0.00
N ARG A 10 22.38 -24.68 -0.17
CA ARG A 10 21.00 -24.33 -0.57
C ARG A 10 20.29 -23.48 0.46
N ASP A 11 20.44 -23.83 1.74
CA ASP A 11 19.83 -23.10 2.85
C ASP A 11 20.42 -21.70 2.98
N GLU A 12 21.73 -21.55 2.80
CA GLU A 12 22.38 -20.24 2.78
C GLU A 12 21.94 -19.39 1.60
N HIS A 13 21.84 -19.99 0.41
CA HIS A 13 21.32 -19.27 -0.76
C HIS A 13 19.86 -18.83 -0.55
N LEU A 14 19.01 -19.68 0.05
CA LEU A 14 17.64 -19.32 0.40
C LEU A 14 17.60 -18.15 1.40
N ARG A 15 18.48 -18.16 2.41
CA ARG A 15 18.61 -17.08 3.39
C ARG A 15 18.99 -15.75 2.71
N VAL A 16 20.01 -15.75 1.84
CA VAL A 16 20.45 -14.55 1.10
C VAL A 16 19.30 -13.97 0.27
N LYS A 17 18.59 -14.83 -0.48
CA LYS A 17 17.42 -14.41 -1.27
C LYS A 17 16.32 -13.81 -0.42
N ALA A 18 16.03 -14.44 0.71
CA ALA A 18 15.01 -13.96 1.63
C ALA A 18 15.40 -12.60 2.21
N VAL A 19 16.63 -12.40 2.67
CA VAL A 19 17.06 -11.09 3.21
C VAL A 19 16.90 -9.98 2.16
N SER A 20 17.35 -10.19 0.92
CA SER A 20 17.17 -9.18 -0.14
C SER A 20 15.70 -8.96 -0.51
N ALA A 21 14.87 -10.02 -0.50
CA ALA A 21 13.44 -9.91 -0.73
C ALA A 21 12.73 -9.11 0.38
N TYR A 22 13.17 -9.25 1.63
CA TYR A 22 12.64 -8.49 2.76
C TYR A 22 12.86 -6.99 2.58
N GLU A 23 14.08 -6.56 2.25
CA GLU A 23 14.37 -5.13 2.06
C GLU A 23 13.55 -4.53 0.91
N TYR A 24 13.44 -5.26 -0.19
CA TYR A 24 12.63 -4.85 -1.34
C TYR A 24 11.14 -4.68 -0.99
N ALA A 25 10.59 -5.57 -0.16
CA ALA A 25 9.17 -5.62 0.13
C ALA A 25 8.73 -4.79 1.35
N LEU A 26 9.64 -4.04 1.98
CA LEU A 26 9.32 -3.10 3.06
C LEU A 26 8.12 -2.18 2.77
N PRO A 27 8.05 -1.46 1.62
CA PRO A 27 6.90 -0.61 1.33
C PRO A 27 5.62 -1.42 1.10
N ILE A 28 5.74 -2.57 0.44
CA ILE A 28 4.64 -3.48 0.09
C ILE A 28 3.93 -3.98 1.35
N VAL A 29 4.69 -4.59 2.27
CA VAL A 29 4.13 -5.16 3.50
C VAL A 29 3.63 -4.07 4.45
N GLY A 30 4.23 -2.88 4.42
CA GLY A 30 3.76 -1.74 5.22
C GLY A 30 2.37 -1.26 4.79
N ILE A 31 2.15 -1.07 3.48
CA ILE A 31 0.82 -0.71 2.96
C ILE A 31 -0.18 -1.86 3.15
N GLU A 32 0.23 -3.10 2.92
CA GLU A 32 -0.66 -4.26 3.12
C GLU A 32 -1.13 -4.39 4.58
N GLN A 33 -0.27 -4.08 5.56
CA GLN A 33 -0.68 -4.10 6.97
C GLN A 33 -1.73 -3.05 7.28
N TRP A 34 -1.55 -1.81 6.78
CA TRP A 34 -2.59 -0.79 6.93
C TRP A 34 -3.85 -1.17 6.14
N HIS A 35 -3.73 -1.75 4.95
CA HIS A 35 -4.84 -2.27 4.17
C HIS A 35 -5.66 -3.32 4.94
N LYS A 36 -5.01 -4.33 5.54
CA LYS A 36 -5.68 -5.32 6.41
C LYS A 36 -6.38 -4.67 7.61
N GLY A 37 -5.77 -3.64 8.20
CA GLY A 37 -6.38 -2.83 9.26
C GLY A 37 -7.62 -2.08 8.78
N PHE A 38 -7.54 -1.43 7.61
CA PHE A 38 -8.65 -0.74 6.96
C PHE A 38 -9.83 -1.69 6.71
N LEU A 39 -9.58 -2.89 6.21
CA LEU A 39 -10.62 -3.90 5.92
C LEU A 39 -11.32 -4.45 7.18
N GLN A 40 -10.80 -4.22 8.39
CA GLN A 40 -11.52 -4.53 9.63
C GLN A 40 -12.63 -3.53 9.93
N GLU A 41 -12.58 -2.34 9.34
CA GLU A 41 -13.45 -1.20 9.67
C GLU A 41 -14.27 -0.70 8.46
N ALA A 42 -13.78 -0.94 7.24
CA ALA A 42 -14.27 -0.34 6.00
C ALA A 42 -14.15 -1.30 4.81
N ASN A 43 -14.88 -1.02 3.72
CA ASN A 43 -14.72 -1.75 2.45
C ASN A 43 -13.99 -0.88 1.42
N TYR A 44 -13.52 -1.49 0.33
CA TYR A 44 -12.95 -0.74 -0.78
C TYR A 44 -13.89 0.37 -1.29
N GLY A 45 -13.39 1.60 -1.33
CA GLY A 45 -14.17 2.79 -1.69
C GLY A 45 -15.00 3.41 -0.56
N ASP A 46 -14.95 2.88 0.66
CA ASP A 46 -15.43 3.60 1.84
C ASP A 46 -14.32 4.57 2.31
N TRP A 47 -14.67 5.81 2.70
CA TRP A 47 -13.69 6.74 3.28
C TRP A 47 -13.57 6.48 4.77
N LEU A 48 -12.37 6.12 5.23
CA LEU A 48 -12.06 5.96 6.65
C LEU A 48 -11.34 7.23 7.17
N ILE A 49 -11.87 7.81 8.24
CA ILE A 49 -11.50 9.15 8.71
C ILE A 49 -10.80 9.04 10.07
N TYR A 50 -9.55 9.48 10.10
CA TYR A 50 -8.73 9.53 11.30
C TYR A 50 -8.61 10.98 11.79
N THR A 51 -9.37 11.34 12.82
CA THR A 51 -9.52 12.73 13.28
C THR A 51 -8.55 13.11 14.38
N GLY A 52 -8.25 12.20 15.31
CA GLY A 52 -7.48 12.46 16.51
C GLY A 52 -6.28 11.52 16.69
N PRO A 53 -5.37 11.82 17.64
CA PRO A 53 -4.20 10.98 17.92
C PRO A 53 -4.57 9.53 18.18
N GLU A 54 -5.65 9.25 18.92
CA GLU A 54 -6.08 7.90 19.29
C GLU A 54 -6.36 7.02 18.08
N THR A 55 -7.03 7.57 17.06
CA THR A 55 -7.34 6.85 15.82
C THR A 55 -6.09 6.62 14.97
N LYS A 56 -5.04 7.44 15.15
CA LYS A 56 -3.84 7.46 14.31
C LYS A 56 -2.66 6.70 14.90
N ILE A 57 -2.75 6.21 16.14
CA ILE A 57 -1.68 5.45 16.80
C ILE A 57 -1.07 4.35 15.90
N PRO A 58 -1.87 3.56 15.14
CA PRO A 58 -1.31 2.51 14.28
C PRO A 58 -0.52 3.04 13.08
N ILE A 59 -0.78 4.26 12.64
CA ILE A 59 -0.24 4.80 11.38
C ILE A 59 1.21 5.25 11.61
N ILE A 60 2.15 4.65 10.89
CA ILE A 60 3.58 4.98 11.02
C ILE A 60 3.79 6.48 10.74
N THR A 61 4.49 7.15 11.66
CA THR A 61 4.88 8.57 11.53
C THR A 61 3.71 9.53 11.26
N ALA A 62 2.53 9.23 11.80
CA ALA A 62 1.36 10.07 11.61
C ALA A 62 1.56 11.49 12.16
N ASN A 63 1.08 12.45 11.39
CA ASN A 63 0.89 13.82 11.83
C ASN A 63 -0.31 13.90 12.79
N THR A 64 -0.12 14.63 13.89
CA THR A 64 -1.08 14.76 15.00
C THR A 64 -2.08 15.90 14.84
N THR A 65 -1.92 16.78 13.84
CA THR A 65 -2.68 18.04 13.74
C THR A 65 -3.73 18.06 12.62
N THR A 66 -3.52 17.32 11.53
CA THR A 66 -4.41 17.36 10.36
C THR A 66 -5.15 16.04 10.19
N PRO A 67 -6.49 15.99 10.22
CA PRO A 67 -7.26 14.76 9.97
C PRO A 67 -6.86 14.06 8.66
N TYR A 68 -6.91 12.74 8.65
CA TYR A 68 -6.68 11.95 7.43
C TYR A 68 -8.01 11.39 6.93
N VAL A 69 -8.22 11.48 5.62
CA VAL A 69 -9.35 10.87 4.92
C VAL A 69 -8.75 9.92 3.91
N VAL A 70 -8.87 8.61 4.16
CA VAL A 70 -8.17 7.61 3.36
C VAL A 70 -9.11 6.51 2.89
N THR A 71 -8.74 5.85 1.83
CA THR A 71 -9.43 4.68 1.33
C THR A 71 -8.45 3.80 0.55
N TYR A 72 -8.85 2.54 0.37
CA TYR A 72 -8.23 1.62 -0.57
C TYR A 72 -9.22 1.29 -1.68
N VAL A 73 -8.70 1.02 -2.87
CA VAL A 73 -9.46 0.42 -3.97
C VAL A 73 -8.67 -0.73 -4.59
N ASP A 74 -9.40 -1.74 -5.04
CA ASP A 74 -8.85 -2.83 -5.83
C ASP A 74 -9.25 -2.68 -7.30
N LEU A 75 -8.28 -2.30 -8.12
CA LEU A 75 -8.43 -2.08 -9.56
C LEU A 75 -8.45 -3.39 -10.36
N ALA A 76 -8.21 -4.55 -9.74
CA ALA A 76 -8.51 -5.85 -10.35
C ALA A 76 -10.03 -6.07 -10.45
N GLU A 77 -10.81 -5.52 -9.51
CA GLU A 77 -12.26 -5.69 -9.49
C GLU A 77 -12.98 -4.71 -10.43
N SER A 78 -12.52 -3.46 -10.49
CA SER A 78 -13.14 -2.40 -11.28
C SER A 78 -12.25 -1.16 -11.34
N PRO A 79 -12.29 -0.37 -12.43
CA PRO A 79 -11.88 1.03 -12.39
C PRO A 79 -12.77 1.84 -11.41
N TYR A 80 -12.20 2.90 -10.81
CA TYR A 80 -12.91 3.76 -9.86
C TYR A 80 -12.85 5.22 -10.29
N TYR A 81 -13.95 5.94 -10.13
CA TYR A 81 -13.92 7.40 -10.10
C TYR A 81 -13.54 7.88 -8.69
N VAL A 82 -12.73 8.93 -8.61
CA VAL A 82 -12.43 9.68 -7.40
C VAL A 82 -12.75 11.15 -7.67
N GLU A 83 -13.70 11.73 -6.96
CA GLU A 83 -14.06 13.14 -7.07
C GLU A 83 -13.57 13.89 -5.83
N ILE A 84 -12.66 14.84 -6.05
CA ILE A 84 -12.11 15.71 -5.03
C ILE A 84 -12.75 17.11 -5.19
N PRO A 85 -13.32 17.69 -4.14
CA PRO A 85 -13.93 19.02 -4.23
C PRO A 85 -12.87 20.13 -4.33
N ALA A 86 -13.30 21.31 -4.77
CA ALA A 86 -12.44 22.50 -4.73
C ALA A 86 -12.11 22.88 -3.29
N GLY A 87 -10.87 23.29 -3.04
CA GLY A 87 -10.44 23.75 -1.71
C GLY A 87 -8.97 23.47 -1.39
N PRO A 88 -8.56 23.78 -0.15
CA PRO A 88 -7.20 23.58 0.33
C PRO A 88 -6.95 22.11 0.69
N ILE A 89 -7.04 21.23 -0.31
CA ILE A 89 -6.82 19.79 -0.16
C ILE A 89 -5.42 19.46 -0.63
N GLY A 90 -4.70 18.67 0.17
CA GLY A 90 -3.52 17.95 -0.28
C GLY A 90 -3.81 16.47 -0.25
N GLY A 91 -3.61 15.76 -1.35
CA GLY A 91 -3.80 14.33 -1.39
C GLY A 91 -2.88 13.64 -2.38
N LEU A 92 -2.90 12.32 -2.32
CA LEU A 92 -2.09 11.45 -3.16
C LEU A 92 -2.85 10.18 -3.52
N VAL A 93 -2.43 9.60 -4.62
CA VAL A 93 -2.74 8.24 -5.06
C VAL A 93 -1.42 7.49 -5.18
N ILE A 94 -1.24 6.42 -4.41
CA ILE A 94 -0.05 5.56 -4.50
C ILE A 94 -0.44 4.11 -4.72
N ASP A 95 0.42 3.37 -5.43
CA ASP A 95 0.29 1.92 -5.53
C ASP A 95 0.83 1.20 -4.29
N ILE A 96 0.71 -0.12 -4.28
CA ILE A 96 1.21 -0.99 -3.19
C ILE A 96 2.72 -0.87 -2.95
N TYR A 97 3.49 -0.43 -3.94
CA TYR A 97 4.93 -0.17 -3.82
C TYR A 97 5.22 1.22 -3.23
N GLN A 98 4.19 1.97 -2.85
CA GLN A 98 4.23 3.40 -2.51
C GLN A 98 4.74 4.30 -3.64
N THR A 99 4.64 3.85 -4.90
CA THR A 99 4.98 4.69 -6.05
C THR A 99 3.86 5.70 -6.27
N PRO A 100 4.16 7.01 -6.37
CA PRO A 100 3.16 8.01 -6.70
C PRO A 100 2.55 7.78 -8.08
N GLN A 101 1.22 7.69 -8.13
CA GLN A 101 0.45 7.61 -9.39
C GLN A 101 -0.13 8.98 -9.76
N ALA A 102 -0.56 9.76 -8.77
CA ALA A 102 -1.02 11.14 -8.94
C ALA A 102 -1.01 11.89 -7.60
N ASP A 103 -0.79 13.20 -7.67
CA ASP A 103 -1.16 14.12 -6.60
C ASP A 103 -2.62 14.57 -6.77
N LEU A 104 -3.27 14.94 -5.67
CA LEU A 104 -4.66 15.42 -5.62
C LEU A 104 -4.73 16.78 -4.93
N GLY A 105 -5.70 17.60 -5.32
CA GLY A 105 -5.94 18.93 -4.75
C GLY A 105 -4.92 19.95 -5.26
N VAL A 106 -4.41 20.78 -4.36
CA VAL A 106 -3.58 21.96 -4.69
C VAL A 106 -2.33 21.61 -5.50
N LEU A 107 -1.69 20.47 -5.21
CA LEU A 107 -0.50 20.00 -5.91
C LEU A 107 -0.83 19.06 -7.08
N GLY A 108 -2.09 18.63 -7.18
CA GLY A 108 -2.55 17.74 -8.23
C GLY A 108 -2.87 18.47 -9.54
N PRO A 109 -3.18 17.71 -10.60
CA PRO A 109 -3.65 18.26 -11.88
C PRO A 109 -4.89 19.15 -11.74
N ASP A 110 -5.73 18.94 -10.71
CA ASP A 110 -6.89 19.79 -10.44
C ASP A 110 -6.54 21.18 -9.86
N GLN A 111 -5.30 21.39 -9.40
CA GLN A 111 -4.81 22.67 -8.88
C GLN A 111 -5.69 23.28 -7.77
N GLY A 112 -6.37 22.44 -6.98
CA GLY A 112 -7.29 22.84 -5.91
C GLY A 112 -8.64 23.35 -6.40
N LYS A 113 -8.93 23.28 -7.71
CA LYS A 113 -10.23 23.65 -8.30
C LYS A 113 -11.25 22.52 -8.23
N GLY A 114 -10.84 21.37 -7.70
CA GLY A 114 -11.63 20.14 -7.69
C GLY A 114 -11.55 19.43 -9.02
N GLY A 115 -11.70 18.11 -9.00
CA GLY A 115 -11.54 17.30 -10.20
C GLY A 115 -12.09 15.90 -10.03
N LYS A 116 -12.53 15.34 -11.16
CA LYS A 116 -12.95 13.95 -11.30
C LYS A 116 -11.82 13.13 -11.93
N TYR A 117 -11.25 12.26 -11.13
CA TYR A 117 -10.21 11.33 -11.52
C TYR A 117 -10.81 9.97 -11.86
N LEU A 118 -10.23 9.27 -12.84
CA LEU A 118 -10.52 7.87 -13.14
C LEU A 118 -9.27 7.04 -12.89
N LEU A 119 -9.32 6.19 -11.87
CA LEU A 119 -8.29 5.22 -11.55
C LEU A 119 -8.53 3.95 -12.35
N VAL A 120 -7.53 3.53 -13.12
CA VAL A 120 -7.60 2.34 -14.00
C VAL A 120 -6.46 1.39 -13.65
N GLY A 121 -6.79 0.12 -13.48
CA GLY A 121 -5.84 -0.93 -13.17
C GLY A 121 -4.91 -1.29 -14.34
N PRO A 122 -3.80 -1.99 -14.06
CA PRO A 122 -2.78 -2.34 -15.04
C PRO A 122 -3.28 -3.22 -16.20
N GLU A 123 -4.24 -4.11 -15.92
CA GLU A 123 -4.84 -5.02 -16.91
C GLU A 123 -6.22 -4.54 -17.40
N SER A 124 -6.70 -3.40 -16.88
CA SER A 124 -7.97 -2.81 -17.28
C SER A 124 -7.80 -1.85 -18.46
N GLU A 125 -8.73 -1.90 -19.41
CA GLU A 125 -8.86 -0.84 -20.40
C GLU A 125 -9.49 0.41 -19.78
N VAL A 126 -9.17 1.57 -20.36
CA VAL A 126 -9.82 2.82 -20.00
C VAL A 126 -11.25 2.79 -20.58
N PRO A 127 -12.31 2.89 -19.77
CA PRO A 127 -13.68 2.92 -20.27
C PRO A 127 -13.88 4.05 -21.29
N ALA A 128 -14.31 3.72 -22.52
CA ALA A 128 -14.38 4.68 -23.62
C ALA A 128 -15.31 5.88 -23.35
N ASP A 129 -16.44 5.63 -22.67
CA ASP A 129 -17.47 6.64 -22.39
C ASP A 129 -17.32 7.28 -20.99
N HIS A 130 -16.09 7.30 -20.44
CA HIS A 130 -15.87 7.93 -19.14
C HIS A 130 -16.05 9.45 -19.20
N ASN A 131 -16.37 10.05 -18.06
CA ASN A 131 -16.49 11.51 -17.92
C ASN A 131 -15.53 12.10 -16.88
N ALA A 132 -14.39 11.45 -16.65
CA ALA A 132 -13.32 12.02 -15.82
C ALA A 132 -12.56 13.13 -16.53
N ASP A 133 -12.10 14.10 -15.74
CA ASP A 133 -11.20 15.17 -16.17
C ASP A 133 -9.76 14.64 -16.33
N ILE A 134 -9.36 13.71 -15.46
CA ILE A 134 -8.01 13.14 -15.38
C ILE A 134 -8.08 11.62 -15.29
N VAL A 135 -7.28 10.91 -16.11
CA VAL A 135 -7.13 9.46 -16.06
C VAL A 135 -5.78 9.10 -15.43
N VAL A 136 -5.82 8.26 -14.38
CA VAL A 136 -4.65 7.76 -13.66
C VAL A 136 -4.56 6.26 -13.87
N LYS A 137 -3.53 5.82 -14.62
CA LYS A 137 -3.27 4.40 -14.85
C LYS A 137 -2.27 3.89 -13.81
N SER A 138 -2.75 3.02 -12.92
CA SER A 138 -1.90 2.37 -11.94
C SER A 138 -1.16 1.18 -12.56
N LYS A 139 0.06 0.92 -12.10
CA LYS A 139 0.79 -0.32 -12.42
C LYS A 139 0.46 -1.48 -11.49
N SER A 140 -0.35 -1.21 -10.47
CA SER A 140 -0.81 -2.17 -9.47
C SER A 140 -2.33 -2.14 -9.34
N ASN A 141 -2.88 -3.26 -8.89
CA ASN A 141 -4.30 -3.42 -8.62
C ASN A 141 -4.69 -2.74 -7.31
N LEU A 142 -3.96 -2.99 -6.22
CA LEU A 142 -4.24 -2.36 -4.93
C LEU A 142 -3.66 -0.94 -4.87
N VAL A 143 -4.54 0.03 -4.64
CA VAL A 143 -4.20 1.46 -4.63
C VAL A 143 -4.71 2.11 -3.35
N PHE A 144 -3.84 2.90 -2.72
CA PHE A 144 -4.17 3.76 -1.60
C PHE A 144 -4.47 5.17 -2.10
N VAL A 145 -5.55 5.75 -1.61
CA VAL A 145 -5.88 7.16 -1.82
C VAL A 145 -5.98 7.83 -0.46
N GLY A 146 -5.23 8.91 -0.26
CA GLY A 146 -5.22 9.66 0.99
C GLY A 146 -5.32 11.14 0.74
N THR A 147 -6.21 11.83 1.46
CA THR A 147 -6.33 13.28 1.44
C THR A 147 -6.27 13.88 2.84
N ARG A 148 -5.90 15.15 2.87
CA ARG A 148 -5.92 16.03 4.03
C ARG A 148 -6.60 17.32 3.62
N ILE A 149 -7.61 17.71 4.38
CA ILE A 149 -8.27 19.01 4.23
C ILE A 149 -7.58 19.98 5.19
N ILE A 150 -7.00 21.04 4.65
CA ILE A 150 -6.03 21.89 5.37
C ILE A 150 -6.66 23.24 5.70
N ARG A 151 -6.54 23.70 6.96
CA ARG A 151 -6.87 25.08 7.39
C ARG A 151 -8.32 25.51 7.11
N LEU A 152 -9.29 24.60 7.22
CA LEU A 152 -10.72 24.94 7.22
C LEU A 152 -11.29 24.84 8.64
N GLU A 153 -12.22 25.74 8.95
CA GLU A 153 -13.03 25.65 10.17
C GLU A 153 -14.01 24.46 10.08
N ARG A 154 -14.50 23.99 11.24
CA ARG A 154 -15.24 22.72 11.35
C ARG A 154 -16.37 22.56 10.33
N ALA A 155 -17.24 23.55 10.18
CA ALA A 155 -18.39 23.46 9.28
C ALA A 155 -17.98 23.39 7.80
N GLU A 156 -16.92 24.11 7.41
CA GLU A 156 -16.39 24.08 6.05
C GLU A 156 -15.61 22.79 5.78
N TYR A 157 -14.88 22.28 6.78
CA TYR A 157 -14.25 20.97 6.75
C TYR A 157 -15.28 19.87 6.53
N GLU A 158 -16.35 19.83 7.31
CA GLU A 158 -17.41 18.81 7.20
C GLU A 158 -18.07 18.87 5.82
N LYS A 159 -18.36 20.07 5.30
CA LYS A 159 -18.87 20.25 3.93
C LYS A 159 -17.88 19.78 2.86
N SER A 160 -16.59 20.05 3.02
CA SER A 160 -15.55 19.59 2.10
C SER A 160 -15.38 18.08 2.16
N LEU A 161 -15.44 17.47 3.34
CA LEU A 161 -15.39 16.03 3.53
C LEU A 161 -16.58 15.36 2.84
N ASP A 162 -17.79 15.83 3.12
CA ASP A 162 -19.05 15.33 2.57
C ASP A 162 -19.17 15.47 1.05
N ALA A 163 -18.27 16.22 0.40
CA ALA A 163 -18.21 16.36 -1.05
C ALA A 163 -17.23 15.39 -1.72
N HIS A 164 -16.39 14.67 -0.97
CA HIS A 164 -15.51 13.64 -1.55
C HIS A 164 -16.34 12.45 -2.05
N ARG A 165 -16.04 11.95 -3.24
CA ARG A 165 -16.66 10.71 -3.75
C ARG A 165 -15.60 9.75 -4.25
N ILE A 166 -15.84 8.47 -4.06
CA ILE A 166 -15.11 7.38 -4.69
C ILE A 166 -16.10 6.24 -4.97
N TYR A 167 -16.14 5.78 -6.21
CA TYR A 167 -17.11 4.76 -6.61
C TYR A 167 -16.64 4.04 -7.87
N LYS A 168 -17.01 2.75 -7.98
CA LYS A 168 -16.74 1.94 -9.18
C LYS A 168 -17.38 2.57 -10.41
N VAL A 169 -16.75 2.44 -11.58
CA VAL A 169 -17.38 2.80 -12.86
C VAL A 169 -18.68 1.99 -13.02
N GLY A 170 -19.79 2.66 -13.36
CA GLY A 170 -21.13 2.06 -13.39
C GLY A 170 -21.80 1.93 -12.01
N GLY A 171 -21.10 2.27 -10.93
CA GLY A 171 -21.65 2.32 -9.57
C GLY A 171 -22.44 3.59 -9.27
N ASP A 172 -23.11 3.58 -8.12
CA ASP A 172 -23.93 4.70 -7.65
C ASP A 172 -23.12 5.66 -6.76
N ARG A 173 -22.83 6.85 -7.31
CA ARG A 173 -22.07 7.89 -6.58
C ARG A 173 -22.76 8.40 -5.31
N THR A 174 -24.07 8.19 -5.16
CA THR A 174 -24.83 8.70 -4.01
C THR A 174 -24.69 7.83 -2.76
N LYS A 175 -24.15 6.61 -2.92
CA LYS A 175 -23.96 5.63 -1.83
C LYS A 175 -22.60 5.72 -1.12
N GLN A 176 -21.90 6.86 -1.25
CA GLN A 176 -20.63 7.08 -0.56
C GLN A 176 -20.80 6.89 0.96
N LYS A 177 -19.89 6.14 1.57
CA LYS A 177 -19.79 6.03 3.03
C LYS A 177 -18.57 6.75 3.55
N PHE A 178 -18.76 7.33 4.73
CA PHE A 178 -17.73 7.97 5.55
C PHE A 178 -17.77 7.29 6.91
N ILE A 179 -16.66 6.68 7.30
CA ILE A 179 -16.54 5.88 8.51
C ILE A 179 -15.53 6.58 9.42
N ALA A 180 -15.92 6.86 10.66
CA ALA A 180 -14.99 7.32 11.66
C ALA A 180 -14.14 6.13 12.13
N ALA A 181 -12.81 6.25 12.07
CA ALA A 181 -11.92 5.21 12.52
C ALA A 181 -12.06 4.93 14.02
N SER A 182 -11.84 3.67 14.40
CA SER A 182 -11.87 3.23 15.79
C SER A 182 -10.89 4.01 16.65
N LYS A 183 -11.33 4.38 17.85
CA LYS A 183 -10.46 4.95 18.89
C LYS A 183 -9.64 3.89 19.62
N GLU A 184 -9.96 2.61 19.40
CA GLU A 184 -9.29 1.44 19.97
C GLU A 184 -8.91 0.47 18.84
N PRO A 185 -8.01 0.88 17.92
CA PRO A 185 -7.63 0.05 16.79
C PRO A 185 -6.95 -1.24 17.25
N GLN A 186 -7.34 -2.37 16.65
CA GLN A 186 -6.79 -3.71 16.95
C GLN A 186 -5.68 -4.12 15.97
N TRP A 187 -5.13 -3.17 15.22
CA TRP A 187 -4.09 -3.37 14.21
C TRP A 187 -2.95 -2.37 14.41
N MET A 188 -1.79 -2.67 13.83
CA MET A 188 -0.63 -1.78 13.80
C MET A 188 -0.15 -1.64 12.36
N GLY A 189 0.22 -0.43 11.94
CA GLY A 189 0.63 -0.14 10.56
C GLY A 189 2.10 -0.40 10.27
N ASN A 190 2.88 -0.91 11.23
CA ASN A 190 4.22 -1.43 10.97
C ASN A 190 4.14 -2.79 10.26
N GLN A 191 5.20 -3.10 9.52
CA GLN A 191 5.31 -4.37 8.81
C GLN A 191 5.12 -5.55 9.77
N SER A 192 4.42 -6.58 9.30
CA SER A 192 4.33 -7.87 9.98
C SER A 192 5.72 -8.45 10.26
N HIS A 193 5.81 -9.34 11.25
CA HIS A 193 7.06 -9.98 11.64
C HIS A 193 7.02 -11.51 11.43
N GLY A 194 8.20 -12.13 11.42
CA GLY A 194 8.35 -13.58 11.27
C GLY A 194 7.72 -14.10 9.98
N LEU A 195 6.94 -15.18 10.08
CA LEU A 195 6.33 -15.80 8.90
C LEU A 195 5.17 -14.98 8.31
N GLU A 196 4.53 -14.12 9.10
CA GLU A 196 3.39 -13.32 8.65
C GLU A 196 3.80 -12.29 7.59
N TYR A 197 5.01 -11.73 7.71
CA TYR A 197 5.62 -10.87 6.70
C TYR A 197 5.58 -11.50 5.29
N TRP A 198 5.99 -12.77 5.20
CA TRP A 198 6.06 -13.50 3.93
C TRP A 198 4.68 -13.84 3.37
N LYS A 199 3.70 -14.06 4.24
CA LYS A 199 2.31 -14.30 3.82
C LYS A 199 1.67 -13.03 3.28
N ASP A 200 1.89 -11.89 3.94
CA ASP A 200 1.39 -10.59 3.46
C ASP A 200 2.01 -10.25 2.10
N LEU A 201 3.33 -10.43 1.97
CA LEU A 201 4.01 -10.26 0.68
C LEU A 201 3.45 -11.19 -0.39
N ASN A 202 3.24 -12.47 -0.08
CA ASN A 202 2.62 -13.39 -1.01
C ASN A 202 1.21 -12.94 -1.39
N HIS A 203 0.37 -12.55 -0.41
CA HIS A 203 -1.01 -12.11 -0.64
C HIS A 203 -1.09 -10.99 -1.67
N VAL A 204 -0.30 -9.93 -1.48
CA VAL A 204 -0.22 -8.83 -2.44
C VAL A 204 0.21 -9.31 -3.83
N LEU A 205 1.28 -10.10 -3.90
CA LEU A 205 1.84 -10.55 -5.18
C LEU A 205 0.94 -11.53 -5.93
N GLN A 206 -0.02 -12.16 -5.26
CA GLN A 206 -1.07 -12.92 -5.95
C GLN A 206 -2.04 -11.98 -6.66
N ASN A 207 -2.36 -10.84 -6.07
CA ASN A 207 -3.30 -9.87 -6.65
C ASN A 207 -2.65 -9.02 -7.75
N ASP A 208 -1.40 -8.58 -7.57
CA ASP A 208 -0.75 -7.63 -8.47
C ASP A 208 -0.14 -8.27 -9.75
N PRO A 209 -0.07 -7.52 -10.87
CA PRO A 209 0.60 -8.01 -12.08
C PRO A 209 2.11 -8.16 -11.85
N VAL A 210 2.73 -9.01 -12.68
CA VAL A 210 4.19 -9.12 -12.71
C VAL A 210 4.77 -7.88 -13.38
N VAL A 211 5.42 -7.03 -12.60
CA VAL A 211 6.11 -5.83 -13.11
C VAL A 211 7.49 -6.19 -13.66
N ASP A 212 7.75 -5.94 -14.94
CA ASP A 212 8.97 -6.36 -15.62
C ASP A 212 10.28 -5.83 -15.00
N ARG A 213 10.25 -4.62 -14.43
CA ARG A 213 11.40 -4.04 -13.70
C ARG A 213 11.84 -4.93 -12.52
N ASN A 214 10.94 -5.76 -12.02
CA ASN A 214 11.13 -6.57 -10.82
C ASN A 214 11.48 -8.04 -11.16
N ARG A 215 11.78 -8.40 -12.42
CA ARG A 215 12.04 -9.80 -12.81
C ARG A 215 13.15 -10.49 -12.00
N PHE A 216 14.22 -9.77 -11.67
CA PHE A 216 15.30 -10.32 -10.83
C PHE A 216 14.80 -10.64 -9.42
N ILE A 217 14.13 -9.69 -8.76
CA ILE A 217 13.63 -9.90 -7.40
C ILE A 217 12.50 -10.94 -7.36
N LEU A 218 11.65 -11.00 -8.38
CA LEU A 218 10.65 -12.06 -8.55
C LEU A 218 11.28 -13.45 -8.70
N THR A 219 12.48 -13.54 -9.29
CA THR A 219 13.23 -14.80 -9.32
C THR A 219 13.77 -15.19 -7.94
N GLN A 220 14.14 -14.20 -7.12
CA GLN A 220 14.49 -14.46 -5.72
C GLN A 220 13.28 -14.90 -4.91
N LEU A 221 12.13 -14.24 -5.10
CA LEU A 221 10.85 -14.58 -4.47
C LEU A 221 10.41 -16.01 -4.79
N ARG A 222 10.49 -16.43 -6.07
CA ARG A 222 10.24 -17.82 -6.46
C ARG A 222 11.19 -18.79 -5.75
N GLY A 223 12.46 -18.40 -5.62
CA GLY A 223 13.46 -19.19 -4.90
C GLY A 223 13.16 -19.40 -3.41
N ILE A 224 12.30 -18.58 -2.81
CA ILE A 224 11.84 -18.71 -1.42
C ILE A 224 10.39 -19.23 -1.32
N GLY A 225 9.78 -19.64 -2.45
CA GLY A 225 8.44 -20.23 -2.51
C GLY A 225 7.29 -19.23 -2.71
N ILE A 226 7.58 -17.96 -3.06
CA ILE A 226 6.57 -16.95 -3.39
C ILE A 226 6.51 -16.81 -4.91
N GLU A 227 5.43 -17.31 -5.51
CA GLU A 227 5.21 -17.31 -6.95
C GLU A 227 3.75 -17.04 -7.28
N LYS A 228 3.49 -16.17 -8.27
CA LYS A 228 2.12 -15.85 -8.68
C LYS A 228 1.41 -17.10 -9.20
N GLY A 229 0.18 -17.31 -8.74
CA GLY A 229 -0.63 -18.49 -9.04
C GLY A 229 -0.29 -19.72 -8.20
N GLN A 230 0.67 -19.65 -7.28
CA GLN A 230 1.06 -20.78 -6.42
C GLN A 230 0.79 -20.48 -4.93
N PRO A 231 0.36 -21.48 -4.14
CA PRO A 231 0.20 -21.31 -2.71
C PRO A 231 1.55 -21.21 -2.00
N PHE A 232 1.65 -20.30 -1.03
CA PHE A 232 2.83 -20.18 -0.18
C PHE A 232 2.79 -21.21 0.96
N ASN A 233 3.37 -22.38 0.73
CA ASN A 233 3.40 -23.51 1.67
C ASN A 233 4.84 -23.96 2.00
N PRO A 234 5.63 -23.13 2.69
CA PRO A 234 6.99 -23.51 3.07
C PRO A 234 7.00 -24.70 4.04
N ASP A 235 7.97 -25.61 3.88
CA ASP A 235 8.21 -26.69 4.83
C ASP A 235 8.79 -26.17 6.16
N ALA A 236 8.95 -27.04 7.16
CA ALA A 236 9.46 -26.63 8.48
C ALA A 236 10.87 -26.00 8.42
N ARG A 237 11.72 -26.46 7.51
CA ARG A 237 13.08 -25.94 7.30
C ARG A 237 13.02 -24.54 6.68
N GLN A 238 12.23 -24.37 5.62
CA GLN A 238 12.03 -23.09 4.94
C GLN A 238 11.42 -22.06 5.88
N LYS A 239 10.40 -22.42 6.67
CA LYS A 239 9.81 -21.53 7.68
C LYS A 239 10.86 -20.99 8.65
N LYS A 240 11.74 -21.85 9.15
CA LYS A 240 12.82 -21.44 10.06
C LYS A 240 13.73 -20.41 9.40
N ILE A 241 14.23 -20.69 8.19
CA ILE A 241 15.13 -19.78 7.46
C ILE A 241 14.44 -18.45 7.15
N LEU A 242 13.17 -18.47 6.75
CA LEU A 242 12.39 -17.28 6.43
C LEU A 242 12.15 -16.39 7.66
N ILE A 243 11.90 -16.98 8.82
CA ILE A 243 11.78 -16.22 10.08
C ILE A 243 13.13 -15.58 10.45
N GLU A 244 14.23 -16.33 10.36
CA GLU A 244 15.58 -15.81 10.60
C GLU A 244 15.92 -14.67 9.63
N ALA A 245 15.58 -14.83 8.35
CA ALA A 245 15.80 -13.83 7.32
C ALA A 245 14.96 -12.56 7.53
N ALA A 246 13.70 -12.68 7.98
CA ALA A 246 12.87 -11.52 8.32
C ALA A 246 13.46 -10.74 9.51
N ASN A 247 13.96 -11.44 10.53
CA ASN A 247 14.63 -10.80 11.67
C ASN A 247 15.91 -10.06 11.23
N MET A 248 16.73 -10.71 10.40
CA MET A 248 17.95 -10.11 9.87
C MET A 248 17.65 -8.92 8.95
N GLY A 249 16.70 -9.07 8.02
CA GLY A 249 16.25 -8.00 7.12
C GLY A 249 15.72 -6.80 7.89
N ASN A 250 14.98 -7.02 8.98
CA ASN A 250 14.53 -5.93 9.85
C ASN A 250 15.72 -5.21 10.52
N ALA A 251 16.70 -5.97 11.02
CA ALA A 251 17.92 -5.39 11.60
C ALA A 251 18.70 -4.55 10.58
N ILE A 252 18.86 -5.05 9.36
CA ILE A 252 19.50 -4.32 8.26
C ILE A 252 18.71 -3.05 7.92
N ALA A 253 17.38 -3.12 7.81
CA ALA A 253 16.54 -1.96 7.54
C ALA A 253 16.70 -0.86 8.60
N MET A 254 16.77 -1.25 9.88
CA MET A 254 17.05 -0.31 10.98
C MET A 254 18.45 0.32 10.85
N VAL A 255 19.48 -0.48 10.56
CA VAL A 255 20.84 0.04 10.36
C VAL A 255 20.87 1.03 9.18
N ASN A 256 20.30 0.67 8.04
CA ASN A 256 20.24 1.51 6.84
C ASN A 256 19.51 2.84 7.12
N THR A 257 18.49 2.83 7.97
CA THR A 257 17.68 4.02 8.29
C THR A 257 18.34 4.93 9.32
N PHE A 258 18.97 4.36 10.35
CA PHE A 258 19.43 5.12 11.53
C PHE A 258 20.95 5.27 11.63
N SER A 259 21.74 4.47 10.93
CA SER A 259 23.19 4.58 10.92
C SER A 259 23.64 5.73 10.01
N ARG A 260 24.36 6.69 10.58
CA ARG A 260 24.91 7.85 9.85
C ARG A 260 26.01 7.49 8.85
N GLU A 261 26.62 6.30 8.97
CA GLU A 261 27.73 5.85 8.12
C GLU A 261 27.25 5.34 6.75
N CYS A 262 26.01 4.87 6.63
CA CYS A 262 25.46 4.30 5.39
C CYS A 262 25.15 5.34 4.29
N TYR A 263 25.14 6.64 4.63
CA TYR A 263 24.69 7.72 3.72
C TYR A 263 25.81 8.42 2.93
N LYS A 264 27.08 7.97 3.05
CA LYS A 264 28.24 8.71 2.51
C LYS A 264 28.67 8.38 1.08
N GLU A 265 27.99 7.49 0.36
CA GLU A 265 28.30 7.24 -1.04
C GLU A 265 27.12 7.68 -1.91
N ARG A 266 27.14 8.97 -2.28
CA ARG A 266 26.32 9.48 -3.38
C ARG A 266 26.89 8.92 -4.69
N HIS A 267 26.07 8.15 -5.41
CA HIS A 267 26.23 8.00 -6.86
C HIS A 267 25.49 9.15 -7.57
#